data_AF-A0A0F8Z5W1-F1
#
_entry.id   AF-A0A0F8Z5W1-F1
#
_cell.length_a   1.000
_cell.length_b   1.000
_cell.length_c   1.000
_cell.angle_alpha   90.00
_cell.angle_beta   90.00
_cell.angle_gamma   90.00
#
_symmetry.space_group_name_H-M   'P 1'
#
loop_
_entity.id
_entity.type
_entity.pdbx_description
1 polymer ?
#
loop_
_entity_poly.entity_id
_entity_poly.type
_entity_poly.pdbx_seq_one_letter_code
_entity_poly.pdbx_strand_id
1 'polypeptide(L)'
;MSAENPKDLLGIRKVPCLSVIPSASLIYEALAMRYGAYEAPRKNGVKGYGPYNWREMEVKASIYVDAAIRHLMAWYDGETDAPDSGAPHLGHAKACLGILADAIETGNLMDNRPKPGNASALLEKCKKEDAHVPK
;
A
#
# COMPACT_ATOMS: atom_id res chain seq x y z
N MET A 1 -6.70 -9.02 -41.90
CA MET A 1 -6.93 -8.91 -40.44
C MET A 1 -7.11 -10.32 -39.92
N SER A 2 -6.20 -10.81 -39.08
CA SER A 2 -6.36 -12.13 -38.45
C SER A 2 -7.61 -12.09 -37.57
N ALA A 3 -8.48 -13.09 -37.67
CA ALA A 3 -9.61 -13.22 -36.77
C ALA A 3 -9.08 -13.27 -35.33
N GLU A 4 -9.50 -12.33 -34.48
CA GLU A 4 -9.12 -12.33 -33.07
C GLU A 4 -9.56 -13.63 -32.42
N ASN A 5 -8.66 -14.23 -31.64
CA ASN A 5 -8.92 -15.48 -30.94
C ASN A 5 -10.12 -15.29 -29.99
N PRO A 6 -11.21 -16.06 -30.14
CA PRO A 6 -12.39 -15.94 -29.29
C PRO A 6 -12.10 -16.09 -27.78
N LYS A 7 -11.02 -16.79 -27.41
CA LYS A 7 -10.57 -16.88 -26.00
C LYS A 7 -10.00 -15.56 -25.48
N ASP A 8 -9.35 -14.78 -26.33
CA ASP A 8 -8.75 -13.50 -25.96
C ASP A 8 -9.87 -12.46 -25.74
N LEU A 9 -10.90 -12.46 -26.59
CA LEU A 9 -12.10 -11.62 -26.44
C LEU A 9 -12.85 -11.87 -25.11
N LEU A 10 -12.92 -13.13 -24.67
CA LEU A 10 -13.47 -13.48 -23.36
C LEU A 10 -12.51 -13.13 -22.23
N GLY A 11 -11.19 -13.28 -22.46
CA GLY A 11 -10.14 -12.95 -21.51
C GLY A 11 -10.10 -11.46 -21.14
N ILE A 12 -10.25 -10.57 -22.11
CA ILE A 12 -10.25 -9.10 -21.91
C ILE A 12 -11.37 -8.63 -20.98
N ARG A 13 -12.48 -9.38 -20.88
CA ARG A 13 -13.59 -9.07 -19.97
C ARG A 13 -13.28 -9.40 -18.51
N LYS A 14 -12.25 -10.20 -18.23
CA LYS A 14 -11.82 -10.51 -16.86
C LYS A 14 -11.04 -9.34 -16.30
N VAL A 15 -11.15 -9.13 -14.99
CA VAL A 15 -10.33 -8.12 -14.29
C VAL A 15 -8.86 -8.51 -14.45
N PRO A 16 -8.02 -7.64 -15.04
CA PRO A 16 -6.59 -7.91 -15.12
C PRO A 16 -5.96 -7.72 -13.73
N CYS A 17 -5.42 -8.78 -13.14
CA CYS A 17 -4.80 -8.69 -11.82
C CYS A 17 -3.32 -8.29 -11.88
N LEU A 18 -2.58 -8.78 -12.90
CA LEU A 18 -1.13 -8.59 -13.01
C LEU A 18 -0.74 -7.59 -14.10
N SER A 19 -1.38 -7.63 -15.26
CA SER A 19 -0.98 -6.87 -16.45
C SER A 19 -1.17 -5.35 -16.32
N VAL A 20 -1.91 -4.89 -15.32
CA VAL A 20 -2.17 -3.46 -15.06
C VAL A 20 -1.36 -2.90 -13.88
N ILE A 21 -0.55 -3.73 -13.22
CA ILE A 21 0.33 -3.29 -12.14
C ILE A 21 1.76 -3.23 -12.68
N PRO A 22 2.43 -2.07 -12.65
CA PRO A 22 3.83 -1.97 -13.07
C PRO A 22 4.72 -2.90 -12.24
N SER A 23 5.62 -3.64 -12.89
CA SER A 23 6.49 -4.61 -12.22
C SER A 23 7.34 -3.98 -11.11
N ALA A 24 7.79 -2.74 -11.28
CA ALA A 24 8.51 -2.00 -10.24
C ALA A 24 7.69 -1.87 -8.95
N SER A 25 6.38 -1.62 -9.06
CA SER A 25 5.47 -1.51 -7.92
C SER A 25 5.35 -2.83 -7.16
N LEU A 26 5.26 -3.96 -7.89
CA LEU A 26 5.21 -5.30 -7.30
C LEU A 26 6.53 -5.64 -6.59
N ILE A 27 7.66 -5.38 -7.24
CA ILE A 27 8.99 -5.68 -6.68
C ILE A 27 9.24 -4.86 -5.42
N TYR A 28 8.89 -3.58 -5.40
CA TYR A 28 9.12 -2.72 -4.23
C TYR A 28 8.29 -3.18 -3.03
N GLU A 29 7.00 -3.49 -3.24
CA GLU A 29 6.15 -4.07 -2.19
C GLU A 29 6.70 -5.42 -1.72
N ALA A 30 7.12 -6.30 -2.64
CA ALA A 30 7.66 -7.60 -2.31
C ALA A 30 8.95 -7.49 -1.46
N LEU A 31 9.83 -6.53 -1.74
CA LEU A 31 11.04 -6.31 -0.94
C LEU A 31 10.72 -5.89 0.50
N ALA A 32 9.77 -4.97 0.68
CA ALA A 32 9.33 -4.54 2.00
C ALA A 32 8.62 -5.66 2.77
N MET A 33 7.72 -6.40 2.11
CA MET A 33 7.03 -7.56 2.69
C MET A 33 8.01 -8.67 3.09
N ARG A 34 9.00 -8.96 2.24
CA ARG A 34 10.07 -9.94 2.52
C ARG A 34 10.88 -9.55 3.75
N TYR A 35 11.25 -8.27 3.86
CA TYR A 35 11.94 -7.76 5.05
C TYR A 35 11.08 -7.96 6.32
N GLY A 36 9.81 -7.55 6.30
CA GLY A 36 8.90 -7.75 7.43
C GLY A 36 8.72 -9.23 7.81
N ALA A 37 8.58 -10.09 6.81
CA ALA A 37 8.37 -11.52 7.02
C ALA A 37 9.60 -12.22 7.62
N TYR A 38 10.82 -11.85 7.20
CA TYR A 38 12.01 -12.68 7.46
C TYR A 38 13.16 -11.98 8.18
N GLU A 39 13.25 -10.64 8.12
CA GLU A 39 14.47 -9.91 8.54
C GLU A 39 14.23 -8.90 9.65
N ALA A 40 13.02 -8.35 9.75
CA ALA A 40 12.68 -7.30 10.71
C ALA A 40 13.02 -7.72 12.15
N PRO A 41 13.81 -6.93 12.90
CA PRO A 41 14.26 -7.31 14.23
C PRO A 41 13.10 -7.28 15.24
N ARG A 42 13.02 -8.30 16.09
CA ARG A 42 12.07 -8.37 17.21
C ARG A 42 12.79 -8.21 18.55
N LYS A 43 12.05 -7.73 19.54
CA LYS A 43 12.58 -7.49 20.90
C LYS A 43 13.17 -8.73 21.58
N ASN A 44 12.73 -9.92 21.19
CA ASN A 44 13.22 -11.20 21.73
C ASN A 44 14.46 -11.72 21.00
N GLY A 45 15.10 -10.92 20.14
CA GLY A 45 16.30 -11.29 19.39
C GLY A 45 16.03 -12.14 18.13
N VAL A 46 14.79 -12.54 17.88
CA VAL A 46 14.39 -13.24 16.65
C VAL A 46 14.14 -12.22 15.52
N LYS A 47 14.28 -12.65 14.27
CA LYS A 47 13.99 -11.84 13.08
C LYS A 47 12.70 -12.31 12.40
N GLY A 48 11.99 -11.37 11.79
CA GLY A 48 10.81 -11.63 10.99
C GLY A 48 9.55 -11.92 11.81
N TYR A 49 8.41 -11.55 11.23
CA TYR A 49 7.10 -11.84 11.78
C TYR A 49 6.40 -13.02 11.09
N GLY A 50 6.98 -13.55 10.00
CA GLY A 50 6.35 -14.52 9.11
C GLY A 50 5.46 -13.83 8.05
N PRO A 51 5.27 -14.45 6.87
CA PRO A 51 4.36 -13.94 5.86
C PRO A 51 2.90 -14.05 6.34
N TYR A 52 2.06 -13.09 5.97
CA TYR A 52 0.62 -13.06 6.31
C TYR A 52 0.29 -13.09 7.81
N ASN A 53 1.23 -12.74 8.69
CA ASN A 53 1.03 -12.81 10.14
C ASN A 53 -0.16 -11.95 10.64
N TRP A 54 -0.55 -10.92 9.90
CA TRP A 54 -1.72 -10.08 10.19
C TRP A 54 -3.08 -10.80 10.03
N ARG A 55 -3.11 -11.97 9.38
CA ARG A 55 -4.31 -12.82 9.29
C ARG A 55 -4.54 -13.64 10.56
N GLU A 56 -3.49 -13.83 11.36
CA GLU A 56 -3.57 -14.53 12.65
C GLU A 56 -3.68 -13.54 13.81
N MET A 57 -3.02 -12.40 13.68
CA MET A 57 -2.95 -11.36 14.71
C MET A 57 -3.53 -10.05 14.18
N GLU A 58 -4.56 -9.53 14.86
CA GLU A 58 -5.21 -8.29 14.45
C GLU A 58 -4.23 -7.11 14.34
N VAL A 59 -4.48 -6.25 13.36
CA VAL A 59 -3.71 -5.03 13.12
C VAL A 59 -4.58 -3.80 13.33
N LYS A 60 -4.00 -2.73 13.91
CA LYS A 60 -4.71 -1.46 14.12
C LYS A 60 -4.56 -0.55 12.91
N ALA A 61 -5.68 -0.03 12.41
CA ALA A 61 -5.70 0.87 11.24
C ALA A 61 -4.72 2.05 11.38
N SER A 62 -4.79 2.76 12.51
CA SER A 62 -3.92 3.92 12.81
C SER A 62 -2.42 3.63 12.70
N ILE A 63 -1.94 2.49 13.21
CA ILE A 63 -0.51 2.16 13.21
C ILE A 63 0.04 2.06 11.79
N TYR A 64 -0.71 1.40 10.90
CA TYR A 64 -0.31 1.20 9.51
C TYR A 64 -0.50 2.45 8.67
N VAL A 65 -1.52 3.28 8.96
CA VAL A 65 -1.68 4.60 8.32
C VAL A 65 -0.50 5.50 8.66
N ASP A 66 -0.12 5.60 9.94
CA ASP A 66 1.01 6.42 10.36
C ASP A 66 2.34 5.92 9.77
N ALA A 67 2.54 4.59 9.71
CA ALA A 67 3.72 4.00 9.08
C ALA A 67 3.78 4.33 7.58
N ALA A 68 2.67 4.17 6.85
CA ALA A 68 2.61 4.50 5.43
C ALA A 68 2.92 5.97 5.17
N ILE A 69 2.37 6.88 5.98
CA ILE A 69 2.62 8.32 5.87
C ILE A 69 4.09 8.66 6.14
N ARG A 70 4.72 8.08 7.17
CA ARG A 70 6.15 8.33 7.44
C ARG A 70 7.05 7.89 6.28
N HIS A 71 6.79 6.74 5.68
CA HIS A 71 7.55 6.31 4.50
C HIS A 71 7.30 7.20 3.29
N LEU A 72 6.04 7.62 3.06
CA LEU A 72 5.70 8.53 1.97
C LEU A 72 6.35 9.90 2.15
N MET A 73 6.36 10.45 3.37
CA MET A 73 7.00 11.72 3.71
C MET A 73 8.52 11.66 3.51
N ALA A 74 9.19 10.62 4.03
CA ALA A 74 10.64 10.46 3.84
C ALA A 74 11.02 10.35 2.35
N TRP A 75 10.20 9.63 1.57
CA TRP A 75 10.40 9.58 0.12
C TRP A 75 10.21 10.94 -0.56
N TYR A 76 9.15 11.65 -0.18
CA TYR A 76 8.85 12.98 -0.72
C TYR A 76 9.95 13.99 -0.40
N ASP A 77 10.58 13.87 0.76
CA ASP A 77 11.67 14.72 1.23
C ASP A 77 13.07 14.29 0.71
N GLY A 78 13.13 13.26 -0.14
CA GLY A 78 14.31 12.93 -0.95
C GLY A 78 15.00 11.60 -0.64
N GLU A 79 14.52 10.81 0.33
CA GLU A 79 15.04 9.46 0.57
C GLU A 79 14.51 8.46 -0.46
N THR A 80 15.34 7.49 -0.86
CA THR A 80 14.90 6.42 -1.77
C THR A 80 14.56 5.15 -1.00
N ASP A 81 15.50 4.69 -0.17
CA ASP A 81 15.40 3.46 0.60
C ASP A 81 15.38 3.76 2.10
N ALA A 82 14.56 3.01 2.85
CA ALA A 82 14.47 3.14 4.29
C ALA A 82 15.78 2.66 4.96
N PRO A 83 16.39 3.47 5.85
CA PRO A 83 17.72 3.17 6.38
C PRO A 83 17.77 1.95 7.31
N ASP A 84 16.64 1.57 7.91
CA ASP A 84 16.53 0.43 8.82
C ASP A 84 16.45 -0.92 8.10
N SER A 85 15.85 -0.95 6.91
CA SER A 85 15.63 -2.18 6.14
C SER A 85 16.42 -2.26 4.84
N GLY A 86 16.91 -1.14 4.32
CA GLY A 86 17.48 -1.01 2.98
C GLY A 86 16.47 -1.28 1.84
N ALA A 87 15.17 -1.18 2.11
CA ALA A 87 14.11 -1.42 1.13
C ALA A 87 13.44 -0.10 0.72
N PRO A 88 12.88 0.02 -0.49
CA PRO A 88 12.31 1.28 -0.97
C PRO A 88 11.20 1.82 -0.07
N HIS A 89 11.21 3.11 0.24
CA HIS A 89 10.15 3.76 1.04
C HIS A 89 8.76 3.56 0.42
N LEU A 90 8.65 3.71 -0.90
CA LEU A 90 7.40 3.44 -1.62
C LEU A 90 6.94 1.99 -1.48
N GLY A 91 7.88 1.05 -1.36
CA GLY A 91 7.61 -0.36 -1.08
C GLY A 91 6.98 -0.57 0.29
N HIS A 92 7.54 0.06 1.33
CA HIS A 92 6.97 0.02 2.68
C HIS A 92 5.60 0.68 2.79
N ALA A 93 5.42 1.84 2.16
CA ALA A 93 4.12 2.50 2.13
C ALA A 93 3.06 1.60 1.47
N LYS A 94 3.41 0.97 0.33
CA LYS A 94 2.54 0.03 -0.36
C LYS A 94 2.27 -1.23 0.47
N ALA A 95 3.28 -1.79 1.12
CA ALA A 95 3.12 -2.95 2.01
C ALA A 95 2.17 -2.63 3.17
N CYS A 96 2.25 -1.44 3.76
CA CYS A 96 1.32 -1.01 4.81
C CYS A 96 -0.13 -0.97 4.29
N LEU A 97 -0.36 -0.40 3.10
CA LEU A 97 -1.68 -0.34 2.48
C LEU A 97 -2.20 -1.72 2.07
N GLY A 98 -1.33 -2.59 1.57
CA GLY A 98 -1.65 -3.98 1.22
C GLY A 98 -2.08 -4.80 2.45
N ILE A 99 -1.37 -4.65 3.57
CA ILE A 99 -1.74 -5.30 4.84
C ILE A 99 -3.10 -4.80 5.33
N LEU A 100 -3.37 -3.49 5.26
CA LEU A 100 -4.68 -2.95 5.63
C LEU A 100 -5.80 -3.50 4.74
N ALA A 101 -5.61 -3.53 3.42
CA ALA A 101 -6.61 -4.05 2.49
C ALA A 101 -6.89 -5.54 2.77
N ASP A 102 -5.84 -6.35 2.95
CA ASP A 102 -5.99 -7.77 3.23
C ASP A 102 -6.62 -8.02 4.60
N ALA A 103 -6.25 -7.27 5.63
CA ALA A 103 -6.84 -7.38 6.97
C ALA A 103 -8.33 -6.98 7.00
N ILE A 104 -8.77 -6.06 6.13
CA ILE A 104 -10.20 -5.75 5.94
C ILE A 104 -10.92 -6.99 5.42
N GLU A 105 -10.41 -7.59 4.35
CA GLU A 105 -11.05 -8.74 3.69
C GLU A 105 -10.97 -10.03 4.52
N THR A 106 -9.95 -10.18 5.38
CA THR A 106 -9.82 -11.33 6.27
C THR A 106 -10.51 -11.14 7.63
N GLY A 107 -11.03 -9.94 7.91
CA GLY A 107 -11.69 -9.63 9.19
C GLY A 107 -10.73 -9.44 10.37
N ASN A 108 -9.45 -9.23 10.12
CA ASN A 108 -8.41 -9.02 11.14
C ASN A 108 -8.05 -7.54 11.35
N LEU A 109 -8.76 -6.61 10.71
CA LEU A 109 -8.57 -5.20 10.95
C LEU A 109 -9.28 -4.77 12.24
N MET A 110 -8.50 -4.33 13.23
CA MET A 110 -9.00 -3.47 14.30
C MET A 110 -9.14 -2.04 13.76
N ASP A 111 -10.33 -1.73 13.28
CA ASP A 111 -10.65 -0.40 12.73
C ASP A 111 -10.81 0.63 13.84
N ASN A 112 -9.68 1.23 14.24
CA ASN A 112 -9.61 2.28 15.25
C ASN A 112 -9.48 3.69 14.66
N ARG A 113 -9.97 3.90 13.42
CA ARG A 113 -10.01 5.22 12.80
C ARG A 113 -10.88 6.18 13.63
N PRO A 114 -10.57 7.48 13.66
CA PRO A 114 -11.44 8.47 14.31
C PRO A 114 -12.81 8.51 13.61
N LYS A 115 -13.80 9.09 14.29
CA LYS A 115 -15.09 9.41 13.65
C LYS A 115 -14.83 10.21 12.36
N PRO A 116 -15.60 9.98 11.29
CA PRO A 116 -15.40 10.65 10.01
C PRO A 116 -15.26 12.18 10.16
N GLY A 117 -14.16 12.71 9.62
CA GLY A 117 -13.88 14.15 9.58
C GLY A 117 -14.19 14.77 8.21
N ASN A 118 -13.99 16.09 8.09
CA ASN A 118 -14.35 16.87 6.89
C ASN A 118 -13.28 16.92 5.79
N ALA A 119 -12.23 16.08 5.85
CA ALA A 119 -11.07 16.18 4.95
C ALA A 119 -11.45 16.18 3.46
N SER A 120 -12.32 15.25 3.04
CA SER A 120 -12.79 15.18 1.65
C SER A 120 -13.48 16.47 1.19
N ALA A 121 -14.37 17.01 2.03
CA ALA A 121 -15.08 18.26 1.72
C ALA A 121 -14.13 19.48 1.66
N LEU A 122 -13.05 19.49 2.44
CA LEU A 122 -12.05 20.56 2.39
C LEU A 122 -11.23 20.49 1.10
N LEU A 123 -10.77 19.30 0.70
CA LEU A 123 -10.03 19.11 -0.55
C LEU A 123 -10.86 19.53 -1.78
N GLU A 124 -12.17 19.24 -1.78
CA GLU A 124 -13.07 19.67 -2.86
C GLU A 124 -13.29 21.19 -2.90
N LYS A 125 -13.17 21.90 -1.77
CA LYS A 125 -13.21 23.37 -1.76
C LYS A 125 -11.96 23.97 -2.38
N CYS A 126 -10.77 23.47 -2.03
CA CYS A 126 -9.50 23.96 -2.59
C CYS A 126 -9.44 23.84 -4.12
N LYS A 127 -9.92 22.73 -4.69
CA LYS A 127 -9.99 22.55 -6.15
C LYS A 127 -10.82 23.61 -6.88
N LYS A 128 -11.86 24.14 -6.24
CA LYS A 128 -12.75 25.16 -6.84
C LYS A 128 -12.15 26.55 -6.79
N GLU A 129 -11.27 26.83 -5.83
CA GLU A 129 -10.56 28.10 -5.70
C GLU A 129 -9.48 28.25 -6.78
N ASP A 130 -8.78 27.16 -7.13
CA ASP A 130 -7.77 27.15 -8.22
C ASP A 130 -8.38 27.34 -9.63
N ALA A 131 -9.68 27.06 -9.81
CA ALA A 131 -10.38 27.23 -11.08
C ALA A 131 -10.63 28.71 -11.47
N HIS A 132 -10.28 29.68 -10.61
CA HIS A 132 -10.41 31.12 -10.86
C HIS A 132 -9.11 31.82 -11.28
N VAL A 133 -8.01 31.09 -11.50
CA VAL A 133 -6.79 31.67 -12.07
C VAL A 133 -6.92 31.71 -13.60
N PRO A 134 -7.04 32.88 -14.26
CA PRO A 134 -7.06 32.95 -15.71
C PRO A 134 -5.69 32.51 -16.25
N LYS A 135 -5.72 31.67 -17.29
CA LYS A 135 -4.53 31.21 -18.03
C LYS A 135 -3.77 32.36 -18.67
#